data_AF-A0A1F2VPZ4-F1
#
_entry.id   AF-A0A1F2VPZ4-F1
#
_cell.length_a   1.000
_cell.length_b   1.000
_cell.length_c   1.000
_cell.angle_alpha   90.00
_cell.angle_beta   90.00
_cell.angle_gamma   90.00
#
_symmetry.space_group_name_H-M   'P 1'
#
loop_
_entity.id
_entity.type
_entity.pdbx_description
1 polymer ?
#
loop_
_entity_poly.entity_id
_entity_poly.type
_entity_poly.pdbx_seq_one_letter_code
_entity_poly.pdbx_strand_id
1 'polypeptide(L)'
;MLHFQRAAEDYALLHRQLERRLGPIEVTANTETLRRAIDTMAAAIRAARPDARQGDLFVPAVQDVIRERIARSLRSHDMTPADVRAAGMAERADRGPVTLQVNGAFPWAAGAAMFTCILEALPTLPPELQYRIVGNDLVLIDVHASLIVDLLPYAIGDSEDSLAYGGGR
;
A
#
# COMPACT_ATOMS: atom_id res chain seq x y z
N MET A 1 -1.44 1.25 17.99
CA MET A 1 -2.25 0.43 17.07
C MET A 1 -3.70 0.88 16.99
N LEU A 2 -4.38 1.16 18.12
CA LEU A 2 -5.76 1.70 18.12
C LEU A 2 -5.92 2.96 17.24
N HIS A 3 -4.94 3.87 17.28
CA HIS A 3 -4.94 5.07 16.42
C HIS A 3 -4.98 4.73 14.93
N PHE A 4 -4.19 3.74 14.48
CA PHE A 4 -4.15 3.32 13.08
C PHE A 4 -5.50 2.76 12.63
N GLN A 5 -6.11 1.88 13.44
CA GLN A 5 -7.42 1.30 13.12
C GLN A 5 -8.49 2.37 13.00
N ARG A 6 -8.53 3.33 13.94
CA ARG A 6 -9.46 4.46 13.88
C ARG A 6 -9.23 5.32 12.63
N ALA A 7 -7.99 5.64 12.29
CA ALA A 7 -7.69 6.42 11.10
C ALA A 7 -8.09 5.68 9.80
N ALA A 8 -7.91 4.36 9.75
CA ALA A 8 -8.37 3.53 8.63
C ALA A 8 -9.91 3.47 8.55
N GLU A 9 -10.60 3.38 9.67
CA GLU A 9 -12.07 3.44 9.74
C GLU A 9 -12.61 4.81 9.33
N ASP A 10 -12.01 5.90 9.80
CA ASP A 10 -12.38 7.28 9.43
C ASP A 10 -12.19 7.49 7.92
N TYR A 11 -11.10 6.96 7.33
CA TYR A 11 -10.91 6.95 5.89
C TYR A 11 -12.01 6.15 5.16
N ALA A 12 -12.33 4.94 5.63
CA ALA A 12 -13.38 4.12 5.02
C ALA A 12 -14.77 4.77 5.13
N LEU A 13 -15.06 5.50 6.21
CA LEU A 13 -16.28 6.28 6.33
C LEU A 13 -16.34 7.42 5.32
N LEU A 14 -15.24 8.14 5.12
CA LEU A 14 -15.13 9.16 4.07
C LEU A 14 -15.36 8.55 2.68
N HIS A 15 -14.70 7.43 2.38
CA HIS A 15 -14.90 6.69 1.14
C HIS A 15 -16.38 6.39 0.90
N ARG A 16 -17.03 5.71 1.84
CA ARG A 16 -18.45 5.32 1.71
C ARG A 16 -19.37 6.53 1.54
N GLN A 17 -19.05 7.66 2.15
CA GLN A 17 -19.82 8.90 1.96
C GLN A 17 -19.72 9.44 0.54
N LEU A 18 -18.52 9.40 -0.05
CA LEU A 18 -18.28 9.82 -1.43
C LEU A 18 -18.93 8.83 -2.42
N GLU A 19 -18.76 7.54 -2.20
CA GLU A 19 -19.34 6.50 -3.03
C GLU A 19 -20.88 6.58 -3.07
N ARG A 20 -21.54 6.79 -1.91
CA ARG A 20 -23.00 7.00 -1.88
C ARG A 20 -23.47 8.20 -2.70
N ARG A 21 -22.63 9.23 -2.88
CA ARG A 21 -22.95 10.42 -3.66
C ARG A 21 -22.69 10.24 -5.14
N LEU A 22 -21.67 9.48 -5.50
CA LEU A 22 -21.23 9.26 -6.88
C LEU A 22 -21.92 8.05 -7.53
N GLY A 23 -22.42 7.12 -6.71
CA GLY A 23 -22.83 5.78 -7.11
C GLY A 23 -21.69 4.77 -6.92
N PRO A 24 -22.02 3.49 -6.64
CA PRO A 24 -21.01 2.45 -6.50
C PRO A 24 -20.27 2.23 -7.81
N ILE A 25 -18.99 1.84 -7.73
CA ILE A 25 -18.23 1.45 -8.92
C ILE A 25 -18.67 0.05 -9.34
N GLU A 26 -19.47 -0.03 -10.41
CA GLU A 26 -19.86 -1.31 -10.99
C GLU A 26 -18.73 -1.90 -11.83
N VAL A 27 -18.36 -3.15 -11.55
CA VAL A 27 -17.46 -3.92 -12.40
C VAL A 27 -18.22 -4.26 -13.68
N THR A 28 -17.78 -3.69 -14.81
CA THR A 28 -18.41 -3.91 -16.11
C THR A 28 -17.38 -4.31 -17.17
N ALA A 29 -17.84 -4.95 -18.25
CA ALA A 29 -17.00 -5.25 -19.41
C ALA A 29 -16.58 -3.99 -20.19
N ASN A 30 -17.24 -2.86 -19.95
CA ASN A 30 -16.86 -1.58 -20.54
C ASN A 30 -15.75 -0.93 -19.69
N THR A 31 -14.50 -1.22 -20.08
CA THR A 31 -13.29 -0.76 -19.39
C THR A 31 -13.20 0.75 -19.28
N GLU A 32 -13.73 1.50 -20.26
CA GLU A 32 -13.70 2.96 -20.24
C GLU A 32 -14.71 3.52 -19.24
N THR A 33 -15.90 2.94 -19.12
CA THR A 33 -16.87 3.32 -18.08
C THR A 33 -16.31 3.01 -16.69
N LEU A 34 -15.73 1.83 -16.50
CA LEU A 34 -15.10 1.45 -15.24
C LEU A 34 -13.97 2.42 -14.87
N ARG A 35 -13.07 2.72 -15.82
CA ARG A 35 -11.96 3.65 -15.59
C ARG A 35 -12.44 5.05 -15.22
N ARG A 36 -13.45 5.58 -15.91
CA ARG A 36 -14.04 6.88 -15.56
C ARG A 36 -14.62 6.91 -14.14
N ALA A 37 -15.27 5.83 -13.71
CA ALA A 37 -15.82 5.73 -12.36
C ALA A 37 -14.69 5.75 -11.30
N ILE A 38 -13.62 4.97 -11.53
CA ILE A 38 -12.41 4.94 -10.69
C ILE A 38 -11.77 6.34 -10.62
N ASP A 39 -11.55 6.98 -11.77
CA ASP A 39 -10.94 8.31 -11.86
C ASP A 39 -11.79 9.38 -11.13
N THR A 40 -13.12 9.27 -11.24
CA THR A 40 -14.06 10.17 -10.55
C THR A 40 -14.01 9.98 -9.04
N MET A 41 -14.00 8.73 -8.56
CA MET A 41 -13.88 8.43 -7.14
C MET A 41 -12.54 8.91 -6.57
N ALA A 42 -11.44 8.64 -7.28
CA ALA A 42 -10.11 9.11 -6.91
C ALA A 42 -10.04 10.64 -6.81
N ALA A 43 -10.61 11.37 -7.78
CA ALA A 43 -10.67 12.82 -7.76
C ALA A 43 -11.46 13.35 -6.55
N ALA A 44 -12.60 12.73 -6.21
CA ALA A 44 -13.40 13.12 -5.06
C ALA A 44 -12.66 12.90 -3.73
N ILE A 45 -11.96 11.77 -3.57
CA ILE A 45 -11.14 11.49 -2.38
C ILE A 45 -10.01 12.51 -2.24
N ARG A 46 -9.30 12.82 -3.35
CA ARG A 46 -8.24 13.85 -3.35
C ARG A 46 -8.78 15.21 -2.91
N ALA A 47 -9.93 15.61 -3.43
CA ALA A 47 -10.57 16.87 -3.08
C ALA A 47 -11.00 16.92 -1.60
N ALA A 48 -11.38 15.77 -1.01
CA ALA A 48 -11.73 15.67 0.40
C ALA A 48 -10.51 15.57 1.33
N ARG A 49 -9.33 15.21 0.81
CA ARG A 49 -8.08 15.06 1.55
C ARG A 49 -6.93 15.85 0.87
N PRO A 50 -7.07 17.18 0.67
CA PRO A 50 -6.07 17.97 -0.06
C PRO A 50 -4.72 18.01 0.65
N ASP A 51 -4.72 17.85 1.97
CA ASP A 51 -3.54 17.89 2.84
C ASP A 51 -2.98 16.50 3.18
N ALA A 52 -3.44 15.43 2.54
CA ALA A 52 -2.94 14.09 2.84
C ALA A 52 -1.45 13.98 2.54
N ARG A 53 -0.69 13.49 3.52
CA ARG A 53 0.76 13.32 3.46
C ARG A 53 1.14 11.92 3.91
N GLN A 54 2.35 11.54 3.53
CA GLN A 54 2.95 10.31 4.01
C GLN A 54 3.05 10.34 5.55
N GLY A 55 2.62 9.26 6.19
CA GLY A 55 2.65 9.10 7.64
C GLY A 55 1.42 9.61 8.37
N ASP A 56 0.37 10.06 7.67
CA ASP A 56 -0.90 10.45 8.28
C ASP A 56 -1.62 9.24 8.93
N LEU A 57 -1.53 8.06 8.32
CA LEU A 57 -2.06 6.80 8.86
C LEU A 57 -0.93 5.98 9.49
N PHE A 58 0.16 5.78 8.76
CA PHE A 58 1.40 5.18 9.24
C PHE A 58 2.22 6.18 10.06
N VAL A 59 1.62 6.71 11.14
CA VAL A 59 2.29 7.60 12.09
C VAL A 59 3.55 6.91 12.66
N PRO A 60 4.59 7.65 13.09
CA PRO A 60 5.88 7.07 13.49
C PRO A 60 5.77 5.86 14.44
N ALA A 61 4.97 5.96 15.50
CA ALA A 61 4.77 4.87 16.46
C ALA A 61 4.11 3.60 15.87
N VAL A 62 3.39 3.73 14.75
CA VAL A 62 2.78 2.60 14.02
C VAL A 62 3.79 1.97 13.06
N GLN A 63 4.69 2.77 12.48
CA GLN A 63 5.71 2.29 11.55
C GLN A 63 6.58 1.19 12.17
N ASP A 64 7.12 1.44 13.37
CA ASP A 64 8.01 0.50 14.05
C ASP A 64 7.31 -0.84 14.33
N VAL A 65 6.06 -0.77 14.81
CA VAL A 65 5.26 -1.96 15.10
C VAL A 65 4.96 -2.76 13.83
N ILE A 66 4.67 -2.07 12.72
CA ILE A 66 4.44 -2.72 11.42
C ILE A 66 5.73 -3.38 10.91
N ARG A 67 6.86 -2.68 10.92
CA ARG A 67 8.17 -3.24 10.52
C ARG A 67 8.52 -4.47 11.33
N GLU A 68 8.34 -4.42 12.65
CA GLU A 68 8.62 -5.56 13.53
C GLU A 68 7.73 -6.77 13.21
N ARG A 69 6.43 -6.55 12.96
CA ARG A 69 5.48 -7.61 12.57
C ARG A 69 5.86 -8.26 11.24
N ILE A 70 6.18 -7.45 10.24
CA ILE A 70 6.65 -7.91 8.93
C ILE A 70 7.91 -8.75 9.10
N ALA A 71 8.93 -8.20 9.76
CA ALA A 71 10.21 -8.89 9.94
C ALA A 71 10.06 -10.20 10.72
N ARG A 72 9.20 -10.24 11.74
CA ARG A 72 8.89 -11.46 12.50
C ARG A 72 8.18 -12.49 11.64
N SER A 73 7.22 -12.08 10.81
CA SER A 73 6.49 -12.99 9.93
C SER A 73 7.39 -13.58 8.86
N LEU A 74 8.27 -12.79 8.25
CA LEU A 74 9.25 -13.30 7.29
C LEU A 74 10.15 -14.36 7.92
N ARG A 75 10.70 -14.09 9.11
CA ARG A 75 11.52 -15.06 9.85
C ARG A 75 10.77 -16.35 10.20
N SER A 76 9.49 -16.27 10.60
CA SER A 76 8.73 -17.47 10.94
C SER A 76 8.38 -18.34 9.73
N HIS A 77 8.47 -17.79 8.52
CA HIS A 77 8.22 -18.47 7.26
C HIS A 77 9.50 -18.79 6.49
N ASP A 78 10.68 -18.64 7.11
CA ASP A 78 11.99 -18.85 6.48
C ASP A 78 12.17 -18.01 5.19
N MET A 79 11.60 -16.81 5.19
CA MET A 79 11.70 -15.85 4.09
C MET A 79 12.60 -14.68 4.48
N THR A 80 13.32 -14.16 3.49
CA THR A 80 14.13 -12.94 3.61
C THR A 80 13.46 -11.78 2.86
N PRO A 81 13.85 -10.51 3.15
CA PRO A 81 13.44 -9.37 2.33
C PRO A 81 13.86 -9.50 0.86
N ALA A 82 14.94 -10.25 0.57
CA ALA A 82 15.39 -10.52 -0.79
C ALA A 82 14.40 -11.42 -1.54
N ASP A 83 13.84 -12.43 -0.88
CA ASP A 83 12.84 -13.32 -1.47
C ASP A 83 11.57 -12.56 -1.86
N VAL A 84 11.09 -11.69 -0.97
CA VAL A 84 9.94 -10.81 -1.21
C VAL A 84 10.19 -9.91 -2.43
N ARG A 85 11.37 -9.27 -2.49
CA ARG A 85 11.75 -8.44 -3.65
C ARG A 85 11.82 -9.24 -4.94
N ALA A 86 12.43 -10.43 -4.90
CA ALA A 86 12.60 -11.28 -6.08
C ALA A 86 11.24 -11.72 -6.62
N ALA A 87 10.34 -12.18 -5.76
CA ALA A 87 8.97 -12.53 -6.11
C ALA A 87 8.19 -11.32 -6.68
N GLY A 88 8.26 -10.17 -5.99
CA GLY A 88 7.60 -8.95 -6.46
C GLY A 88 8.09 -8.51 -7.84
N MET A 89 9.39 -8.58 -8.10
CA MET A 89 9.98 -8.26 -9.41
C MET A 89 9.63 -9.27 -10.51
N ALA A 90 9.45 -10.55 -10.15
CA ALA A 90 9.05 -11.59 -11.10
C ALA A 90 7.61 -11.40 -11.59
N GLU A 91 6.72 -10.89 -10.75
CA GLU A 91 5.31 -10.63 -11.08
C GLU A 91 5.07 -9.27 -11.75
N ARG A 92 6.07 -8.40 -11.82
CA ARG A 92 5.94 -7.10 -12.49
C ARG A 92 5.74 -7.26 -13.99
N ALA A 93 4.67 -6.66 -14.49
CA ALA A 93 4.43 -6.56 -15.94
C ALA A 93 5.34 -5.49 -16.60
N ASP A 94 5.76 -4.48 -15.83
CA ASP A 94 6.66 -3.42 -16.28
C ASP A 94 7.89 -3.30 -15.35
N ARG A 95 9.07 -3.12 -15.94
CA ARG A 95 10.34 -2.91 -15.26
C ARG A 95 10.76 -1.43 -15.19
N GLY A 96 9.91 -0.53 -15.68
CA GLY A 96 10.10 0.91 -15.61
C GLY A 96 10.18 1.46 -14.17
N PRO A 97 10.63 2.72 -14.02
CA PRO A 97 10.67 3.38 -12.73
C PRO A 97 9.27 3.51 -12.14
N VAL A 98 9.15 3.23 -10.84
CA VAL A 98 7.89 3.27 -10.10
C VAL A 98 7.89 4.48 -9.19
N THR A 99 6.93 5.38 -9.38
CA THR A 99 6.74 6.53 -8.48
C THR A 99 5.55 6.25 -7.57
N LEU A 100 5.80 6.31 -6.26
CA LEU A 100 4.77 6.18 -5.24
C LEU A 100 4.57 7.53 -4.57
N GLN A 101 3.31 7.98 -4.51
CA GLN A 101 2.95 9.25 -3.89
C GLN A 101 1.58 9.12 -3.24
N VAL A 102 1.43 9.62 -2.01
CA VAL A 102 0.11 9.75 -1.37
C VAL A 102 -0.81 10.59 -2.25
N ASN A 103 -2.08 10.19 -2.35
CA ASN A 103 -3.05 10.71 -3.32
C ASN A 103 -2.69 10.44 -4.81
N GLY A 104 -1.59 9.76 -5.11
CA GLY A 104 -1.25 9.29 -6.45
C GLY A 104 -2.06 8.06 -6.85
N ALA A 105 -2.12 7.79 -8.16
CA ALA A 105 -2.66 6.53 -8.66
C ALA A 105 -1.74 5.36 -8.27
N PHE A 106 -2.32 4.24 -7.85
CA PHE A 106 -1.55 3.03 -7.56
C PHE A 106 -1.07 2.36 -8.86
N PRO A 107 0.25 2.12 -9.03
CA PRO A 107 0.77 1.49 -10.23
C PRO A 107 0.59 -0.03 -10.18
N TRP A 108 -0.60 -0.53 -10.56
CA TRP A 108 -0.95 -1.96 -10.50
C TRP A 108 0.07 -2.88 -11.18
N ALA A 109 0.67 -2.46 -12.30
CA ALA A 109 1.69 -3.22 -13.02
C ALA A 109 2.98 -3.47 -12.18
N ALA A 110 3.20 -2.66 -11.15
CA ALA A 110 4.40 -2.68 -10.31
C ALA A 110 4.18 -3.31 -8.93
N GLY A 111 2.94 -3.60 -8.55
CA GLY A 111 2.54 -3.96 -7.18
C GLY A 111 1.42 -4.99 -7.14
N ALA A 112 1.39 -5.92 -8.09
CA ALA A 112 0.40 -6.99 -8.15
C ALA A 112 0.62 -8.07 -7.06
N ALA A 113 1.87 -8.28 -6.65
CA ALA A 113 2.25 -9.34 -5.73
C ALA A 113 1.62 -9.18 -4.35
N MET A 114 1.09 -10.29 -3.84
CA MET A 114 0.53 -10.40 -2.50
C MET A 114 1.29 -11.44 -1.68
N PHE A 115 1.71 -11.06 -0.49
CA PHE A 115 2.48 -11.91 0.42
C PHE A 115 1.61 -12.28 1.60
N THR A 116 0.94 -13.43 1.56
CA THR A 116 -0.03 -13.86 2.58
C THR A 116 0.56 -13.80 3.98
N CYS A 117 1.78 -14.32 4.18
CA CYS A 117 2.47 -14.26 5.47
C CYS A 117 2.63 -12.83 6.01
N ILE A 118 2.92 -11.85 5.14
CA ILE A 118 3.01 -10.44 5.52
C ILE A 118 1.61 -9.91 5.87
N LEU A 119 0.62 -10.13 5.00
CA LEU A 119 -0.73 -9.60 5.17
C LEU A 119 -1.40 -10.10 6.46
N GLU A 120 -1.21 -11.37 6.82
CA GLU A 120 -1.74 -11.96 8.05
C GLU A 120 -1.11 -11.40 9.33
N ALA A 121 0.11 -10.86 9.25
CA ALA A 121 0.79 -10.25 10.40
C ALA A 121 0.35 -8.80 10.65
N LEU A 122 -0.28 -8.16 9.67
CA LEU A 122 -0.68 -6.76 9.72
C LEU A 122 -2.04 -6.56 10.39
N PRO A 123 -2.34 -5.34 10.87
CA PRO A 123 -3.67 -5.01 11.38
C PRO A 123 -4.75 -5.25 10.32
N THR A 124 -5.93 -5.68 10.73
CA THR A 124 -7.07 -5.81 9.80
C THR A 124 -7.48 -4.45 9.26
N LEU A 125 -7.86 -4.42 7.98
CA LEU A 125 -8.33 -3.23 7.29
C LEU A 125 -9.83 -3.31 6.99
N PRO A 126 -10.53 -2.16 6.91
CA PRO A 126 -11.82 -2.08 6.23
C PRO A 126 -11.73 -2.59 4.79
N PRO A 127 -12.82 -3.11 4.20
CA PRO A 127 -12.81 -3.73 2.88
C PRO A 127 -12.41 -2.80 1.72
N GLU A 128 -12.54 -1.48 1.91
CA GLU A 128 -12.13 -0.46 0.94
C GLU A 128 -10.60 -0.32 0.84
N LEU A 129 -9.88 -0.76 1.88
CA LEU A 129 -8.45 -0.56 2.04
C LEU A 129 -7.69 -1.87 1.88
N GLN A 130 -6.50 -1.79 1.31
CA GLN A 130 -5.63 -2.94 1.12
C GLN A 130 -4.16 -2.60 1.25
N TYR A 131 -3.39 -3.53 1.79
CA TYR A 131 -1.93 -3.46 1.79
C TYR A 131 -1.35 -4.04 0.50
N ARG A 132 -0.30 -3.37 0.01
CA ARG A 132 0.52 -3.81 -1.12
C ARG A 132 1.99 -3.64 -0.80
N ILE A 133 2.81 -4.52 -1.35
CA ILE A 133 4.27 -4.38 -1.29
C ILE A 133 4.75 -3.95 -2.67
N VAL A 134 5.51 -2.86 -2.73
CA VAL A 134 6.11 -2.35 -3.95
C VAL A 134 7.60 -2.10 -3.67
N GLY A 135 8.47 -2.96 -4.22
CA GLY A 135 9.88 -2.94 -3.84
C GLY A 135 10.03 -3.26 -2.35
N ASN A 136 10.53 -2.29 -1.57
CA ASN A 136 10.66 -2.43 -0.11
C ASN A 136 9.51 -1.80 0.67
N ASP A 137 8.60 -1.12 -0.01
CA ASP A 137 7.66 -0.23 0.64
C ASP A 137 6.33 -0.95 0.86
N LEU A 138 5.72 -0.69 2.02
CA LEU A 138 4.33 -1.04 2.27
C LEU A 138 3.46 0.13 1.85
N VAL A 139 2.56 -0.13 0.91
CA VAL A 139 1.61 0.84 0.36
C VAL A 139 0.23 0.49 0.89
N LEU A 140 -0.46 1.48 1.46
CA LEU A 140 -1.89 1.38 1.76
C LEU A 140 -2.65 1.98 0.59
N ILE A 141 -3.54 1.20 -0.01
CA ILE A 141 -4.34 1.62 -1.17
C ILE A 141 -5.82 1.58 -0.86
N ASP A 142 -6.56 2.44 -1.56
CA ASP A 142 -8.00 2.32 -1.76
C ASP A 142 -8.24 1.50 -3.03
N VAL A 143 -8.91 0.36 -2.88
CA VAL A 143 -9.06 -0.60 -3.99
C VAL A 143 -10.08 -0.17 -5.02
N HIS A 144 -11.11 0.60 -4.64
CA HIS A 144 -12.11 1.09 -5.61
C HIS A 144 -11.58 2.32 -6.36
N ALA A 145 -10.87 3.21 -5.68
CA ALA A 145 -10.31 4.42 -6.28
C ALA A 145 -8.94 4.21 -6.94
N SER A 146 -8.33 3.03 -6.81
CA SER A 146 -6.97 2.75 -7.29
C SER A 146 -5.97 3.84 -6.83
N LEU A 147 -6.09 4.24 -5.55
CA LEU A 147 -5.43 5.43 -5.00
C LEU A 147 -4.51 5.03 -3.85
N ILE A 148 -3.32 5.62 -3.79
CA ILE A 148 -2.41 5.48 -2.65
C ILE A 148 -2.92 6.36 -1.50
N VAL A 149 -3.25 5.73 -0.37
CA VAL A 149 -3.79 6.38 0.83
C VAL A 149 -2.70 6.80 1.78
N ASP A 150 -1.68 5.96 1.95
CA ASP A 150 -0.47 6.24 2.73
C ASP A 150 0.68 5.28 2.33
N LEU A 151 1.92 5.62 2.72
CA LEU A 151 3.14 4.90 2.39
C LEU A 151 3.99 4.68 3.65
N LEU A 152 4.55 3.49 3.76
CA LEU A 152 5.60 3.16 4.70
C LEU A 152 6.84 2.69 3.92
N PRO A 153 7.82 3.58 3.69
CA PRO A 153 9.05 3.23 3.00
C PRO A 153 9.86 2.19 3.76
N TYR A 154 10.55 1.29 3.07
CA TYR A 154 11.45 0.29 3.65
C TYR A 154 10.79 -0.71 4.63
N ALA A 155 9.48 -0.92 4.53
CA ALA A 155 8.70 -1.72 5.46
C ALA A 155 9.19 -3.17 5.64
N ILE A 156 9.74 -3.78 4.58
CA ILE A 156 10.28 -5.15 4.62
C ILE A 156 11.77 -5.20 5.00
N GLY A 157 12.42 -4.05 5.20
CA GLY A 157 13.83 -3.92 5.53
C GLY A 157 14.57 -2.96 4.59
N ASP A 158 15.64 -2.37 5.09
CA ASP A 158 16.56 -1.58 4.28
C ASP A 158 17.41 -2.51 3.42
N SER A 159 17.82 -2.04 2.25
CA SER A 159 18.94 -2.64 1.52
C SER A 159 20.27 -2.31 2.22
N GLU A 160 20.40 -2.59 3.52
CA GLU A 160 21.64 -2.39 4.29
C GLU A 160 22.67 -3.53 4.08
N ASP A 161 22.39 -4.50 3.22
CA ASP A 161 23.41 -5.45 2.73
C ASP A 161 24.43 -4.81 1.77
N SER A 162 24.35 -3.50 1.50
CA SER A 162 25.33 -2.78 0.67
C SER A 162 26.41 -2.01 1.44
N LEU A 163 26.47 -2.08 2.78
CA LEU A 163 27.53 -1.43 3.57
C LEU A 163 28.59 -2.39 4.16
N ALA A 164 28.60 -3.65 3.76
CA ALA A 164 29.60 -4.64 4.19
C ALA A 164 30.69 -4.98 3.17
N TYR A 165 30.90 -4.17 2.12
CA TYR A 165 32.11 -4.20 1.29
C TYR A 165 32.92 -2.92 1.47
N GLY A 166 33.68 -2.87 2.57
CA GLY A 166 34.58 -1.75 2.84
C GLY A 166 35.14 -1.77 4.25
N GLY A 167 35.91 -2.80 4.62
CA GLY A 167 36.62 -2.78 5.89
C GLY A 167 37.13 -4.13 6.37
N GLY A 168 38.15 -4.66 5.70
CA GLY A 168 38.85 -5.86 6.13
C GLY A 168 40.32 -5.82 5.71
N ARG A 169 41.10 -5.08 6.51
CA ARG A 169 42.58 -5.05 6.67
C ARG A 169 43.47 -5.38 5.49
#